data_AF-A0A356LJ21-F1
#
_entry.id   AF-A0A356LJ21-F1
#
_cell.length_a   1.000
_cell.length_b   1.000
_cell.length_c   1.000
_cell.angle_alpha   90.00
_cell.angle_beta   90.00
_cell.angle_gamma   90.00
#
_symmetry.space_group_name_H-M   'P 1'
#
loop_
_entity.id
_entity.type
_entity.pdbx_description
1 polymer ?
#
loop_
_entity_poly.entity_id
_entity_poly.type
_entity_poly.pdbx_seq_one_letter_code
_entity_poly.pdbx_strand_id
1 'polypeptide(L)'
;MKLSRKVALIVLPLAAVLAGCNSMKTGTESNPGTTAQTPAAKGTAVDVFLASDKVIKSYRPVKLSEKQTIYVSKTPIITRANLTSVDRVRDSQGRSFVKLSLNPAGVSALNSAPKEQGYATTVGGQLASLTGIRQNNDFLFMVRDDQVAGSVVEAIAPKTAAK
;
A
#
# COMPACT_ATOMS: atom_id res chain seq x y z
N MET A 1 58.02 -21.72 -20.08
CA MET A 1 58.56 -20.38 -20.43
C MET A 1 57.41 -19.39 -20.36
N LYS A 2 57.27 -18.63 -19.25
CA LYS A 2 57.62 -17.20 -19.11
C LYS A 2 57.14 -16.33 -20.28
N LEU A 3 56.17 -15.44 -20.03
CA LEU A 3 56.32 -14.00 -20.27
C LEU A 3 55.17 -13.21 -19.63
N SER A 4 55.52 -12.56 -18.54
CA SER A 4 54.78 -11.54 -17.80
C SER A 4 54.79 -10.21 -18.54
N ARG A 5 53.75 -9.37 -18.38
CA ARG A 5 53.92 -7.92 -18.48
C ARG A 5 52.96 -7.14 -17.57
N LYS A 6 53.51 -6.06 -17.04
CA LYS A 6 53.13 -5.28 -15.86
C LYS A 6 52.13 -4.15 -16.16
N VAL A 7 51.27 -3.88 -15.17
CA VAL A 7 50.91 -2.57 -14.56
C VAL A 7 50.58 -1.37 -15.46
N ALA A 8 49.40 -0.77 -15.24
CA ALA A 8 49.26 0.69 -15.09
C ALA A 8 48.00 1.06 -14.28
N LEU A 9 48.21 1.57 -13.07
CA LEU A 9 47.28 2.33 -12.23
C LEU A 9 47.09 3.72 -12.86
N ILE A 10 45.85 4.19 -13.03
CA ILE A 10 45.55 5.62 -13.21
C ILE A 10 44.36 5.98 -12.32
N VAL A 11 44.66 6.75 -11.27
CA VAL A 11 43.72 7.46 -10.40
C VAL A 11 43.59 8.88 -10.94
N LEU A 12 42.36 9.40 -11.05
CA LEU A 12 42.11 10.84 -11.24
C LEU A 12 40.79 11.21 -10.54
N PRO A 13 40.81 12.09 -9.52
CA PRO A 13 39.61 12.65 -8.92
C PRO A 13 39.26 13.98 -9.61
N LEU A 14 38.02 14.15 -10.06
CA LEU A 14 37.48 15.47 -10.37
C LEU A 14 36.41 15.83 -9.34
N ALA A 15 36.80 16.69 -8.42
CA ALA A 15 35.89 17.45 -7.57
C ALA A 15 35.16 18.49 -8.43
N ALA A 16 33.84 18.38 -8.53
CA ALA A 16 32.99 19.44 -9.06
C ALA A 16 32.54 20.34 -7.91
N VAL A 17 33.14 21.52 -7.81
CA VAL A 17 32.67 22.62 -6.95
C VAL A 17 31.56 23.35 -7.71
N LEU A 18 30.31 23.18 -7.29
CA LEU A 18 29.22 24.05 -7.76
C LEU A 18 29.20 25.34 -6.94
N ALA A 19 29.86 26.37 -7.49
CA ALA A 19 29.58 27.75 -7.16
C ALA A 19 28.20 28.13 -7.73
N GLY A 20 27.28 28.54 -6.87
CA GLY A 20 25.96 29.04 -7.23
C GLY A 20 25.58 30.25 -6.37
N CYS A 21 26.24 31.39 -6.63
CA CYS A 21 25.79 32.70 -6.17
C CYS A 21 25.12 33.42 -7.34
N ASN A 22 23.80 33.62 -7.27
CA ASN A 22 23.15 34.93 -7.51
C ASN A 22 21.63 34.79 -7.58
N SER A 23 20.94 35.39 -6.62
CA SER A 23 19.80 36.29 -6.87
C SER A 23 19.48 37.05 -5.58
N MET A 24 19.94 38.29 -5.51
CA MET A 24 19.40 39.31 -4.60
C MET A 24 18.11 39.88 -5.23
N LYS A 25 17.01 39.94 -4.46
CA LYS A 25 16.28 41.19 -4.21
C LYS A 25 15.32 41.04 -3.03
N THR A 26 15.49 41.95 -2.08
CA THR A 26 14.78 42.15 -0.81
C THR A 26 13.32 42.55 -1.01
N GLY A 27 12.44 42.04 -0.14
CA GLY A 27 11.03 42.45 -0.01
C GLY A 27 10.40 41.89 1.26
N THR A 28 10.60 42.61 2.36
CA THR A 28 9.80 42.82 3.58
C THR A 28 8.80 41.77 4.11
N GLU A 29 8.99 41.43 5.39
CA GLU A 29 8.06 40.90 6.40
C GLU A 29 7.38 39.54 6.17
N SER A 30 7.98 38.50 6.75
CA SER A 30 7.30 37.23 7.04
C SER A 30 7.37 36.93 8.53
N ASN A 31 6.22 37.09 9.16
CA ASN A 31 5.83 36.65 10.49
C ASN A 31 6.35 35.22 10.80
N PRO A 32 7.03 34.95 11.94
CA PRO A 32 7.50 33.61 12.27
C PRO A 32 6.35 32.83 12.92
N GLY A 33 5.61 32.04 12.14
CA GLY A 33 4.56 31.25 12.77
C GLY A 33 3.55 30.61 11.84
N THR A 34 3.98 29.98 10.75
CA THR A 34 3.17 28.90 10.16
C THR A 34 4.13 27.88 9.61
N THR A 35 4.42 26.86 10.41
CA THR A 35 4.90 25.58 9.90
C THR A 35 3.89 25.12 8.87
N ALA A 36 4.22 25.30 7.59
CA ALA A 36 3.50 24.65 6.52
C ALA A 36 3.57 23.15 6.80
N GLN A 37 2.48 22.59 7.31
CA GLN A 37 2.30 21.16 7.43
C GLN A 37 2.26 20.64 6.01
N THR A 38 3.40 20.11 5.55
CA THR A 38 3.48 19.30 4.34
C THR A 38 2.33 18.29 4.43
N PRO A 39 1.41 18.24 3.44
CA PRO A 39 0.36 17.24 3.43
C PRO A 39 1.03 15.88 3.58
N ALA A 40 0.72 15.14 4.65
CA ALA A 40 1.17 13.76 4.78
C ALA A 40 0.79 13.06 3.47
N ALA A 41 1.77 12.41 2.83
CA ALA A 41 1.56 11.72 1.57
C ALA A 41 0.33 10.83 1.73
N LYS A 42 -0.75 11.14 1.00
CA LYS A 42 -1.96 10.33 1.03
C LYS A 42 -1.58 8.97 0.48
N GLY A 43 -1.43 8.01 1.39
CA GLY A 43 -1.10 6.65 1.02
C GLY A 43 -2.16 6.04 0.11
N THR A 44 -1.77 4.97 -0.56
CA THR A 44 -2.54 4.31 -1.62
C THR A 44 -3.94 3.92 -1.15
N ALA A 45 -4.92 4.04 -2.05
CA ALA A 45 -6.30 3.61 -1.76
C ALA A 45 -6.36 2.11 -1.48
N VAL A 46 -7.21 1.73 -0.54
CA VAL A 46 -7.51 0.33 -0.21
C VAL A 46 -9.01 0.21 -0.20
N ASP A 47 -9.52 -0.74 -0.97
CA ASP A 47 -10.94 -1.00 -1.09
C ASP A 47 -11.19 -2.49 -0.90
N VAL A 48 -12.06 -2.83 0.04
CA VAL A 48 -12.53 -4.21 0.26
C VAL A 48 -13.97 -4.30 -0.20
N PHE A 49 -14.22 -5.21 -1.13
CA PHE A 49 -15.53 -5.48 -1.71
C PHE A 49 -16.05 -6.82 -1.22
N LEU A 50 -17.36 -7.00 -1.28
CA LEU A 50 -17.98 -8.31 -1.14
C LEU A 50 -17.85 -9.08 -2.44
N ALA A 51 -17.59 -10.37 -2.34
CA ALA A 51 -17.46 -11.26 -3.50
C ALA A 51 -18.31 -12.53 -3.31
N SER A 52 -18.79 -13.08 -4.42
CA SER A 52 -19.51 -14.35 -4.46
C SER A 52 -19.12 -15.14 -5.71
N ASP A 53 -19.11 -16.45 -5.59
CA ASP A 53 -19.04 -17.40 -6.71
C ASP A 53 -20.41 -17.60 -7.40
N LYS A 54 -21.49 -17.22 -6.72
CA LYS A 54 -22.86 -17.23 -7.25
C LYS A 54 -23.21 -15.88 -7.88
N VAL A 55 -24.08 -15.93 -8.88
CA VAL A 55 -24.61 -14.73 -9.54
C VAL A 55 -25.45 -13.92 -8.54
N ILE A 56 -25.11 -12.66 -8.35
CA ILE A 56 -25.89 -11.70 -7.55
C ILE A 56 -26.22 -10.50 -8.43
N LYS A 57 -27.51 -10.17 -8.56
CA LYS A 57 -28.05 -9.15 -9.50
C LYS A 57 -27.37 -7.78 -9.38
N SER A 58 -26.98 -7.38 -8.17
CA SER A 58 -26.34 -6.08 -7.92
C SER A 58 -24.81 -6.09 -8.09
N TYR A 59 -24.20 -7.26 -8.31
CA TYR A 59 -22.75 -7.44 -8.36
C TYR A 59 -22.25 -7.43 -9.80
N ARG A 60 -21.01 -6.98 -9.99
CA ARG A 60 -20.35 -6.99 -11.31
C ARG A 60 -19.61 -8.32 -11.51
N PRO A 61 -19.70 -8.96 -12.68
CA PRO A 61 -18.87 -10.11 -12.99
C PRO A 61 -17.41 -9.69 -13.21
N VAL A 62 -16.49 -10.46 -12.67
CA VAL A 62 -15.04 -10.32 -12.85
C VAL A 62 -14.49 -11.67 -13.26
N LYS A 63 -13.96 -11.77 -14.47
CA LYS A 63 -13.30 -12.98 -14.97
C LYS A 63 -11.91 -13.09 -14.36
N LEU A 64 -11.66 -14.17 -13.62
CA LEU A 64 -10.34 -14.51 -13.09
C LEU A 64 -9.55 -15.38 -14.07
N SER A 65 -10.26 -16.22 -14.81
CA SER A 65 -9.74 -17.03 -15.91
C SER A 65 -10.85 -17.30 -16.91
N GLU A 66 -10.55 -17.99 -18.00
CA GLU A 66 -11.56 -18.42 -18.98
C GLU A 66 -12.67 -19.29 -18.37
N LYS A 67 -12.35 -20.02 -17.29
CA LYS A 67 -13.27 -20.96 -16.63
C LYS A 67 -13.83 -20.46 -15.31
N GLN A 68 -13.36 -19.32 -14.80
CA GLN A 68 -13.73 -18.82 -13.48
C GLN A 68 -14.12 -17.35 -13.52
N THR A 69 -15.36 -17.09 -13.10
CA THR A 69 -15.90 -15.75 -12.90
C THR A 69 -16.36 -15.62 -11.46
N ILE A 70 -16.01 -14.51 -10.82
CA ILE A 70 -16.54 -14.12 -9.52
C ILE A 70 -17.44 -12.90 -9.69
N TYR A 71 -18.38 -12.69 -8.78
CA TYR A 71 -19.27 -11.55 -8.76
C TYR A 71 -18.88 -10.65 -7.58
N VAL A 72 -18.61 -9.37 -7.82
CA VAL A 72 -18.10 -8.43 -6.81
C VAL A 72 -19.03 -7.24 -6.64
N SER A 73 -19.31 -6.83 -5.39
CA SER A 73 -20.16 -5.69 -5.08
C SER A 73 -19.64 -4.40 -5.73
N LYS A 74 -20.50 -3.60 -6.35
CA LYS A 74 -20.09 -2.36 -7.04
C LYS A 74 -19.42 -1.34 -6.11
N THR A 75 -19.88 -1.27 -4.87
CA THR A 75 -19.34 -0.40 -3.84
C THR A 75 -18.48 -1.20 -2.86
N PRO A 76 -17.34 -0.64 -2.42
CA PRO A 76 -16.56 -1.25 -1.35
C PRO A 76 -17.27 -1.10 -0.02
N ILE A 77 -17.11 -2.08 0.87
CA ILE A 77 -17.63 -2.06 2.23
C ILE A 77 -16.62 -1.47 3.23
N ILE A 78 -15.32 -1.57 2.92
CA ILE A 78 -14.24 -0.98 3.69
C ILE A 78 -13.38 -0.19 2.71
N THR A 79 -13.04 1.03 3.09
CA THR A 79 -12.13 1.91 2.36
C THR A 79 -10.98 2.34 3.27
N ARG A 80 -10.01 3.05 2.71
CA ARG A 80 -8.93 3.67 3.50
C ARG A 80 -9.43 4.51 4.68
N ALA A 81 -10.56 5.19 4.53
CA ALA A 81 -11.15 6.03 5.60
C ALA A 81 -11.61 5.22 6.82
N ASN A 82 -11.75 3.90 6.67
CA ASN A 82 -12.14 3.00 7.74
C ASN A 82 -10.94 2.41 8.51
N LEU A 83 -9.71 2.75 8.12
CA LEU A 83 -8.50 2.14 8.68
C LEU A 83 -7.90 3.00 9.80
N THR A 84 -7.43 2.34 10.86
CA THR A 84 -6.67 2.95 11.96
C THR A 84 -5.18 2.60 11.88
N SER A 85 -4.85 1.36 11.49
CA SER A 85 -3.49 0.92 11.21
C SER A 85 -3.47 -0.12 10.10
N VAL A 86 -2.29 -0.34 9.52
CA VAL A 86 -2.05 -1.34 8.49
C VAL A 86 -0.71 -2.00 8.79
N ASP A 87 -0.75 -3.30 9.02
CA ASP A 87 0.38 -4.07 9.51
C ASP A 87 0.59 -5.32 8.64
N ARG A 88 1.82 -5.82 8.55
CA ARG A 88 2.08 -7.16 8.01
C ARG A 88 2.10 -8.17 9.15
N VAL A 89 1.51 -9.34 8.93
CA VAL A 89 1.52 -10.43 9.90
C VAL A 89 1.75 -11.76 9.19
N ARG A 90 2.29 -12.74 9.92
CA ARG A 90 2.38 -14.13 9.47
C ARG A 90 1.60 -15.02 10.42
N ASP A 91 1.00 -16.07 9.89
CA ASP A 91 0.41 -17.10 10.72
C ASP A 91 1.43 -18.18 11.10
N SER A 92 0.98 -19.16 11.88
CA SER A 92 1.80 -20.31 12.30
C SER A 92 2.24 -21.22 11.15
N GLN A 93 1.61 -21.11 9.98
CA GLN A 93 1.95 -21.87 8.76
C GLN A 93 2.93 -21.09 7.86
N GLY A 94 3.37 -19.89 8.27
CA GLY A 94 4.27 -19.05 7.50
C GLY A 94 3.58 -18.29 6.36
N ARG A 95 2.25 -18.32 6.26
CA ARG A 95 1.51 -17.55 5.25
C ARG A 95 1.54 -16.07 5.61
N SER A 96 1.70 -15.22 4.61
CA SER A 96 1.84 -13.77 4.79
C SER A 96 0.50 -13.06 4.57
N PHE A 97 0.16 -12.16 5.48
CA PHE A 97 -1.07 -11.40 5.46
C PHE A 97 -0.79 -9.92 5.66
N VAL A 98 -1.69 -9.10 5.11
CA VAL A 98 -1.84 -7.70 5.48
C VAL A 98 -3.04 -7.60 6.41
N LYS A 99 -2.82 -7.03 7.59
CA LYS A 99 -3.81 -6.78 8.63
C LYS A 99 -4.25 -5.32 8.55
N LEU A 100 -5.54 -5.11 8.31
CA LEU A 100 -6.19 -3.83 8.32
C LEU A 100 -6.93 -3.67 9.64
N SER A 101 -6.41 -2.84 10.54
CA SER A 101 -7.11 -2.51 11.78
C SER A 101 -8.19 -1.48 11.47
N LEU A 102 -9.44 -1.75 11.87
CA LEU A 102 -10.59 -0.93 11.49
C LEU A 102 -11.03 0.02 12.61
N ASN A 103 -11.55 1.17 12.23
CA ASN A 103 -12.32 2.03 13.13
C ASN A 103 -13.74 1.47 13.35
N PRO A 104 -14.52 2.01 14.31
CA PRO A 104 -15.85 1.49 14.62
C PRO A 104 -16.81 1.45 13.42
N ALA A 105 -16.72 2.43 12.51
CA ALA A 105 -17.54 2.44 11.29
C ALA A 105 -17.17 1.27 10.35
N GLY A 106 -15.88 0.98 10.19
CA GLY A 106 -15.40 -0.17 9.44
C GLY A 106 -15.84 -1.50 10.06
N VAL A 107 -15.72 -1.63 11.38
CA VAL A 107 -16.19 -2.83 12.10
C VAL A 107 -17.69 -3.04 11.91
N SER A 108 -18.50 -1.99 12.02
CA SER A 108 -19.95 -2.05 11.79
C SER A 108 -20.29 -2.49 10.35
N ALA A 109 -19.60 -1.92 9.35
CA ALA A 109 -19.77 -2.32 7.96
C ALA A 109 -19.40 -3.78 7.73
N LEU A 110 -18.29 -4.24 8.32
CA LEU A 110 -17.83 -5.62 8.21
C LEU A 110 -18.76 -6.62 8.94
N ASN A 111 -19.35 -6.23 10.06
CA ASN A 111 -20.32 -7.06 10.79
C ASN A 111 -21.66 -7.19 10.06
N SER A 112 -22.04 -6.15 9.32
CA SER A 112 -23.27 -6.16 8.50
C SER A 112 -23.12 -6.97 7.21
N ALA A 113 -21.89 -7.30 6.82
CA ALA A 113 -21.64 -8.07 5.61
C ALA A 113 -22.09 -9.54 5.76
N PRO A 114 -22.74 -10.13 4.72
CA PRO A 114 -23.21 -11.52 4.75
C PRO A 114 -22.07 -12.51 5.04
N LYS A 115 -22.36 -13.55 5.83
CA LYS A 115 -21.36 -14.57 6.21
C LYS A 115 -21.00 -15.55 5.09
N GLU A 116 -21.91 -15.74 4.13
CA GLU A 116 -21.71 -16.65 2.99
C GLU A 116 -20.93 -16.02 1.82
N GLN A 117 -20.55 -14.75 1.94
CA GLN A 117 -19.81 -14.03 0.91
C GLN A 117 -18.33 -13.92 1.26
N GLY A 118 -17.49 -14.02 0.24
CA GLY A 118 -16.06 -13.77 0.33
C GLY A 118 -15.73 -12.27 0.16
N TYR A 119 -14.44 -11.97 -0.03
CA TYR A 119 -13.95 -10.61 -0.23
C TYR A 119 -13.06 -10.53 -1.44
N ALA A 120 -13.07 -9.36 -2.08
CA ALA A 120 -12.05 -8.95 -3.01
C ALA A 120 -11.42 -7.67 -2.48
N THR A 121 -10.11 -7.66 -2.31
CA THR A 121 -9.36 -6.49 -1.83
C THR A 121 -8.54 -5.92 -2.97
N THR A 122 -8.67 -4.62 -3.20
CA THR A 122 -7.82 -3.88 -4.14
C THR A 122 -6.96 -2.86 -3.42
N VAL A 123 -5.72 -2.71 -3.88
CA VAL A 123 -4.77 -1.70 -3.42
C VAL A 123 -4.34 -0.89 -4.63
N GLY A 124 -4.56 0.43 -4.61
CA GLY A 124 -4.26 1.30 -5.75
C GLY A 124 -5.07 0.97 -7.01
N GLY A 125 -6.27 0.41 -6.83
CA GLY A 125 -7.12 -0.08 -7.92
C GLY A 125 -6.70 -1.43 -8.51
N GLN A 126 -5.60 -2.02 -8.05
CA GLN A 126 -5.16 -3.35 -8.48
C GLN A 126 -5.67 -4.42 -7.52
N LEU A 127 -6.06 -5.57 -8.05
CA LEU A 127 -6.49 -6.70 -7.23
C LEU A 127 -5.31 -7.24 -6.41
N ALA A 128 -5.39 -7.09 -5.09
CA ALA A 128 -4.38 -7.55 -4.16
C ALA A 128 -4.69 -8.96 -3.63
N SER A 129 -5.98 -9.25 -3.37
CA SER A 129 -6.39 -10.56 -2.84
C SER A 129 -7.86 -10.84 -3.10
N LEU A 130 -8.19 -12.14 -3.19
CA LEU A 130 -9.56 -12.67 -3.21
C LEU A 130 -9.91 -13.41 -1.91
N THR A 131 -9.08 -13.22 -0.90
CA THR A 131 -9.27 -13.77 0.43
C THR A 131 -9.59 -12.65 1.40
N GLY A 132 -10.22 -13.01 2.52
CA GLY A 132 -10.44 -12.08 3.61
C GLY A 132 -10.91 -12.82 4.85
N ILE A 133 -10.31 -12.48 5.99
CA ILE A 133 -10.61 -13.05 7.29
C ILE A 133 -11.01 -11.89 8.19
N ARG A 134 -12.19 -12.02 8.81
CA ARG A 134 -12.64 -11.11 9.87
C ARG A 134 -12.07 -11.62 11.19
N GLN A 135 -11.31 -10.80 11.92
CA GLN A 135 -10.76 -11.17 13.22
C GLN A 135 -10.90 -9.99 14.18
N ASN A 136 -11.88 -10.05 15.09
CA ASN A 136 -12.20 -8.96 16.01
C ASN A 136 -12.46 -7.65 15.24
N ASN A 137 -11.62 -6.63 15.46
CA ASN A 137 -11.68 -5.34 14.78
C ASN A 137 -10.79 -5.27 13.53
N ASP A 138 -10.18 -6.39 13.15
CA ASP A 138 -9.22 -6.46 12.06
C ASP A 138 -9.81 -7.20 10.86
N PHE A 139 -9.42 -6.76 9.68
CA PHE A 139 -9.63 -7.49 8.43
C PHE A 139 -8.27 -7.91 7.87
N LEU A 140 -8.07 -9.20 7.66
CA LEU A 140 -6.82 -9.74 7.14
C LEU A 140 -7.04 -10.27 5.73
N PHE A 141 -6.15 -9.95 4.81
CA PHE A 141 -6.12 -10.60 3.49
C PHE A 141 -4.74 -11.19 3.22
N MET A 142 -4.73 -12.37 2.61
CA MET A 142 -3.51 -13.08 2.27
C MET A 142 -2.86 -12.44 1.04
N VAL A 143 -1.54 -12.35 1.07
CA VAL A 143 -0.70 -11.95 -0.06
C VAL A 143 0.30 -13.06 -0.38
N ARG A 144 0.95 -12.97 -1.54
CA ARG A 144 1.83 -14.03 -2.05
C ARG A 144 2.97 -14.37 -1.09
N ASP A 145 3.61 -13.34 -0.53
CA ASP A 145 4.79 -13.46 0.30
C ASP A 145 4.95 -12.21 1.19
N ASP A 146 5.91 -12.26 2.11
CA ASP A 146 6.14 -11.19 3.08
C ASP A 146 6.70 -9.91 2.45
N GLN A 147 7.39 -10.02 1.32
CA GLN A 147 7.90 -8.87 0.57
C GLN A 147 6.75 -8.09 -0.06
N VAL A 148 5.77 -8.80 -0.64
CA VAL A 148 4.52 -8.20 -1.11
C VAL A 148 3.75 -7.59 0.06
N ALA A 149 3.66 -8.27 1.21
CA ALA A 149 3.02 -7.71 2.41
C ALA A 149 3.66 -6.37 2.82
N GLY A 150 5.00 -6.32 2.89
CA GLY A 150 5.74 -5.11 3.20
C GLY A 150 5.49 -3.98 2.19
N SER A 151 5.53 -4.30 0.90
CA SER A 151 5.29 -3.33 -0.19
C SER A 151 3.87 -2.77 -0.13
N VAL A 152 2.88 -3.61 0.16
CA VAL A 152 1.48 -3.20 0.32
C VAL A 152 1.32 -2.31 1.55
N VAL A 153 1.88 -2.69 2.70
CA VAL A 153 1.85 -1.87 3.92
C VAL A 153 2.49 -0.51 3.69
N GLU A 154 3.64 -0.45 3.03
CA GLU A 154 4.33 0.82 2.74
C GLU A 154 3.56 1.68 1.73
N ALA A 155 2.99 1.07 0.69
CA ALA A 155 2.16 1.79 -0.27
C ALA A 155 0.91 2.38 0.41
N ILE A 156 0.31 1.64 1.34
CA ILE A 156 -0.88 2.07 2.06
C ILE A 156 -0.47 3.06 3.14
N ALA A 157 0.36 2.73 4.12
CA ALA A 157 0.77 3.64 5.17
C ALA A 157 2.24 4.03 4.99
N PRO A 158 2.56 4.94 4.04
CA PRO A 158 3.94 5.36 3.83
C PRO A 158 4.44 6.01 5.12
N LYS A 159 5.54 5.49 5.66
CA LYS A 159 6.23 6.13 6.77
C LYS A 159 6.70 7.48 6.25
N THR A 160 6.16 8.56 6.80
CA THR A 160 6.66 9.90 6.48
C THR A 160 8.12 9.90 6.92
N ALA A 161 9.05 10.04 5.97
CA ALA A 161 10.47 10.13 6.29
C ALA A 161 10.63 11.29 7.27
N ALA A 162 11.05 10.98 8.50
CA ALA A 162 11.48 12.00 9.45
C ALA A 162 12.67 12.71 8.79
N LYS A 163 12.51 14.00 8.55
CA LYS A 163 13.56 14.86 8.00
C LYS A 163 14.48 15.33 9.12
#